data_AF-A4GSA4-F1
#
_entry.id   AF-A4GSA4-F1
#
_cell.length_a   1.000
_cell.length_b   1.000
_cell.length_c   1.000
_cell.angle_alpha   90.00
_cell.angle_beta   90.00
_cell.angle_gamma   90.00
#
_symmetry.space_group_name_H-M   'P 1'
#
loop_
_entity.id
_entity.type
_entity.pdbx_description
1 polymer ?
#
loop_
_entity_poly.entity_id
_entity_poly.type
_entity_poly.pdbx_seq_one_letter_code
_entity_poly.pdbx_strand_id
1 'polypeptide(L)'
;RKQSQFNARKKFQFAILCVRAMIRIKRLRYTPEPLRVEDALRDPYRVKVLRKVIDGCAFRVYGHWVKKGEGQNRAALFENTPRCEVYNLYINSLNR
;
A
#
# COMPACT_ATOMS: atom_id res chain seq x y z
N ARG A 1 49.49 13.93 -1.78
CA ARG A 1 48.27 13.52 -2.52
C ARG A 1 48.50 13.81 -4.00
N LYS A 2 48.63 12.80 -4.88
CA LYS A 2 48.74 13.04 -6.34
C LYS A 2 47.42 13.63 -6.84
N GLN A 3 47.46 14.88 -7.29
CA GLN A 3 46.31 15.54 -7.88
C GLN A 3 46.08 14.92 -9.26
N SER A 4 44.98 14.16 -9.38
CA SER A 4 44.54 13.60 -10.66
C SER A 4 44.38 14.74 -11.68
N GLN A 5 45.04 14.62 -12.84
CA GLN A 5 44.97 15.62 -13.89
C GLN A 5 43.51 15.79 -14.35
N PHE A 6 43.11 17.03 -14.61
CA PHE A 6 41.73 17.34 -15.00
C PHE A 6 41.37 16.60 -16.30
N ASN A 7 40.31 15.77 -16.24
CA ASN A 7 39.79 15.05 -17.39
C ASN A 7 38.37 15.55 -17.70
N ALA A 8 38.27 16.42 -18.70
CA ALA A 8 37.00 17.05 -19.10
C ALA A 8 35.91 16.03 -19.44
N ARG A 9 36.26 14.95 -20.16
CA ARG A 9 35.31 13.90 -20.57
C ARG A 9 34.69 13.21 -19.36
N LYS A 10 35.50 12.82 -18.38
CA LYS A 10 35.01 12.16 -17.14
C LYS A 10 34.13 13.11 -16.32
N LYS A 11 34.52 14.39 -16.22
CA LYS A 11 33.74 15.40 -15.50
C LYS A 11 32.39 15.66 -16.15
N PHE A 12 32.35 15.74 -17.49
CA PHE A 12 31.12 15.90 -18.25
C PHE A 12 30.18 14.70 -18.09
N GLN A 13 30.71 13.47 -18.20
CA GLN A 13 29.94 12.24 -17.96
C GLN A 13 29.34 12.21 -16.54
N PHE A 14 30.13 12.60 -15.53
CA PHE A 14 29.66 12.68 -14.16
C PHE A 14 28.53 13.72 -14.01
N ALA A 15 28.67 14.89 -14.61
CA ALA A 15 27.62 15.93 -14.61
C ALA A 15 26.32 15.40 -15.23
N ILE A 16 26.38 14.71 -16.36
CA ILE A 16 25.21 14.05 -16.97
C ILE A 16 24.58 13.05 -16.01
N LEU A 17 25.39 12.22 -15.34
CA LEU A 17 24.91 11.22 -14.39
C LEU A 17 24.20 11.87 -13.19
N CYS A 18 24.76 12.95 -12.64
CA CYS A 18 24.14 13.74 -11.57
C CYS A 18 22.79 14.32 -11.99
N VAL A 19 22.69 14.92 -13.19
CA VAL A 19 21.42 15.46 -13.71
C VAL A 19 20.39 14.35 -13.87
N ARG A 20 20.76 13.21 -14.46
CA ARG A 20 19.87 12.05 -14.63
C ARG A 20 19.41 11.49 -13.29
N ALA A 21 20.30 11.41 -12.30
CA ALA A 21 19.98 10.95 -10.95
C ALA A 21 19.00 11.91 -10.27
N MET A 22 19.24 13.22 -10.32
CA MET A 22 18.35 14.24 -9.77
C MET A 22 16.95 14.20 -10.41
N ILE A 23 16.86 14.03 -11.72
CA ILE A 23 15.57 13.88 -12.41
C ILE A 23 14.85 12.61 -11.94
N ARG A 24 15.55 11.47 -11.81
CA ARG A 24 14.96 10.23 -11.28
C ARG A 24 14.45 10.38 -9.85
N ILE A 25 15.23 11.02 -8.96
CA ILE A 25 14.83 11.27 -7.58
C ILE A 25 13.58 12.17 -7.54
N LYS A 26 13.56 13.27 -8.31
CA LYS A 26 12.39 14.15 -8.41
C LYS A 26 11.14 13.41 -8.92
N ARG A 27 11.32 12.47 -9.84
CA ARG A 27 10.23 11.66 -10.40
C ARG A 27 9.85 10.46 -9.55
N LEU A 28 10.66 10.07 -8.56
CA LEU A 28 10.45 8.85 -7.76
C LEU A 28 9.08 8.84 -7.05
N ARG A 29 8.56 10.00 -6.64
CA ARG A 29 7.20 10.11 -6.08
C ARG A 29 6.10 9.67 -7.06
N TYR A 30 6.35 9.85 -8.35
CA TYR A 30 5.41 9.57 -9.45
C TYR A 30 5.75 8.26 -10.18
N THR A 31 6.93 7.70 -9.95
CA THR A 31 7.34 6.40 -10.49
C THR A 31 7.08 5.34 -9.42
N PRO A 32 5.97 4.59 -9.50
CA PRO A 32 5.75 3.50 -8.57
C PRO A 32 6.88 2.47 -8.68
N GLU A 33 7.21 1.83 -7.57
CA GLU A 33 8.15 0.72 -7.55
C GLU A 33 7.64 -0.39 -8.49
N PRO A 34 8.50 -0.96 -9.35
CA PRO A 34 8.09 -2.05 -10.23
C PRO A 34 7.57 -3.23 -9.41
N LEU A 35 6.28 -3.53 -9.53
CA LEU A 35 5.69 -4.68 -8.88
C LEU A 35 5.88 -5.90 -9.78
N ARG A 36 6.60 -6.91 -9.28
CA ARG A 36 6.67 -8.21 -9.94
C ARG A 36 5.32 -8.90 -9.89
N VAL A 37 4.87 -9.40 -11.04
CA VAL A 37 3.55 -10.03 -11.17
C VAL A 37 3.46 -11.30 -10.33
N GLU A 38 4.55 -12.06 -10.23
CA GLU A 38 4.61 -13.29 -9.43
C GLU A 38 4.38 -13.02 -7.95
N ASP A 39 4.97 -11.93 -7.42
CA ASP A 39 4.81 -11.52 -6.02
C ASP A 39 3.39 -11.04 -5.75
N ALA A 40 2.79 -10.31 -6.70
CA ALA A 40 1.41 -9.86 -6.63
C ALA A 40 0.41 -11.02 -6.62
N LEU A 41 0.68 -12.10 -7.37
CA LEU A 41 -0.18 -13.29 -7.41
C LEU A 41 -0.04 -14.14 -6.15
N ARG A 42 1.18 -14.28 -5.63
CA ARG A 42 1.45 -15.10 -4.44
C ARG A 42 0.86 -14.51 -3.16
N ASP A 43 0.98 -13.19 -2.97
CA ASP A 43 0.45 -12.49 -1.80
C ASP A 43 -0.03 -11.07 -2.19
N PRO A 44 -1.23 -10.96 -2.80
CA PRO A 44 -1.78 -9.68 -3.24
C PRO A 44 -2.06 -8.73 -2.08
N TYR A 45 -2.31 -9.28 -0.89
CA TYR A 45 -2.61 -8.49 0.30
C TYR A 45 -1.38 -7.86 0.93
N ARG A 46 -0.16 -8.30 0.63
CA ARG A 46 1.08 -7.63 1.07
C ARG A 46 1.27 -6.24 0.43
N VAL A 47 0.80 -6.05 -0.80
CA VAL A 47 0.92 -4.78 -1.53
C VAL A 47 -0.26 -3.87 -1.19
N LYS A 48 0.01 -2.75 -0.51
CA LYS A 48 -1.03 -1.79 -0.04
C LYS A 48 -1.96 -1.30 -1.15
N VAL A 49 -1.43 -1.09 -2.36
CA VAL A 49 -2.23 -0.61 -3.50
C VAL A 49 -3.18 -1.70 -3.98
N LEU A 50 -2.70 -2.93 -4.16
CA LEU A 50 -3.54 -4.06 -4.56
C LEU A 50 -4.62 -4.34 -3.53
N ARG A 51 -4.25 -4.39 -2.24
CA ARG A 51 -5.20 -4.52 -1.13
C ARG A 51 -6.34 -3.51 -1.23
N LYS A 52 -6.03 -2.22 -1.42
CA LYS A 52 -7.04 -1.17 -1.56
C LYS A 52 -7.97 -1.38 -2.76
N VAL A 53 -7.44 -1.84 -3.90
CA VAL A 53 -8.23 -2.12 -5.10
C VAL A 53 -9.16 -3.30 -4.84
N ILE A 54 -8.63 -4.40 -4.31
CA ILE A 54 -9.40 -5.63 -4.00
C ILE A 54 -10.51 -5.32 -2.99
N ASP A 55 -10.17 -4.71 -1.86
CA ASP A 55 -11.12 -4.39 -0.80
C ASP A 55 -12.17 -3.37 -1.29
N GLY A 56 -11.76 -2.42 -2.12
CA GLY A 56 -12.66 -1.45 -2.75
C GLY A 56 -13.66 -2.12 -3.71
N CYS A 57 -13.21 -3.08 -4.52
CA CYS A 57 -14.08 -3.87 -5.39
C CYS A 57 -15.06 -4.73 -4.57
N ALA A 58 -14.58 -5.45 -3.56
CA ALA A 58 -15.42 -6.25 -2.67
C ALA A 58 -16.50 -5.39 -1.99
N PHE A 59 -16.11 -4.21 -1.48
CA PHE A 59 -17.06 -3.30 -0.84
C PHE A 59 -18.09 -2.72 -1.83
N ARG A 60 -17.76 -2.52 -3.10
CA ARG A 60 -18.75 -2.08 -4.10
C ARG A 60 -19.82 -3.14 -4.39
N VAL A 61 -19.46 -4.41 -4.33
CA VAL A 61 -20.40 -5.52 -4.56
C VAL A 61 -21.21 -5.80 -3.29
N TYR A 62 -20.53 -6.01 -2.17
CA TYR A 62 -21.13 -6.51 -0.93
C TYR A 62 -21.39 -5.42 0.12
N GLY A 63 -21.03 -4.17 -0.15
CA GLY A 63 -21.17 -3.09 0.83
C GLY A 63 -22.60 -2.84 1.30
N HIS A 64 -23.60 -3.23 0.49
CA HIS A 64 -25.01 -3.16 0.87
C HIS A 64 -25.40 -4.17 1.98
N TRP A 65 -24.59 -5.20 2.20
CA TRP A 65 -24.73 -6.13 3.33
C TRP A 65 -24.12 -5.60 4.63
N VAL A 66 -23.39 -4.47 4.59
CA VAL A 66 -22.82 -3.81 5.78
C VAL A 66 -23.62 -2.56 6.11
N LYS A 67 -24.28 -2.52 7.27
CA LYS A 67 -25.02 -1.33 7.71
C LYS A 67 -24.16 -0.39 8.54
N LYS A 68 -24.25 0.92 8.25
CA LYS A 68 -23.57 1.97 9.02
C LYS A 68 -24.42 2.29 10.26
N GLY A 69 -24.03 1.82 11.45
CA GLY A 69 -24.65 2.23 12.72
C GLY A 69 -24.98 1.12 13.73
N GLU A 70 -24.93 -0.16 13.35
CA GLU A 70 -25.29 -1.28 14.24
C GLU A 70 -24.07 -2.04 14.79
N GLY A 71 -22.95 -1.35 15.06
CA GLY A 71 -21.70 -1.98 15.51
C GLY A 71 -20.99 -2.84 14.45
N GLN A 72 -21.49 -2.88 13.21
CA GLN A 72 -20.88 -3.60 12.10
C GLN A 72 -19.79 -2.76 11.42
N ASN A 73 -18.55 -3.27 11.42
CA ASN A 73 -17.42 -2.68 10.70
C ASN A 73 -17.37 -3.23 9.26
N ARG A 74 -16.86 -2.45 8.29
CA ARG A 74 -16.57 -2.94 6.93
C ARG A 74 -15.64 -4.16 6.93
N ALA A 75 -14.83 -4.30 7.97
CA ALA A 75 -13.99 -5.46 8.21
C ALA A 75 -14.77 -6.77 8.34
N ALA A 76 -16.04 -6.73 8.76
CA ALA A 76 -16.90 -7.91 8.92
C ALA A 76 -17.12 -8.67 7.60
N LEU A 77 -16.97 -8.01 6.44
CA LEU A 77 -17.00 -8.67 5.12
C LEU A 77 -15.88 -9.69 4.92
N PHE A 78 -14.80 -9.57 5.68
CA PHE A 78 -13.58 -10.38 5.53
C PHE A 78 -13.29 -11.25 6.76
N GLU A 79 -14.21 -11.29 7.72
CA GLU A 79 -14.07 -12.14 8.91
C GLU A 79 -14.40 -13.60 8.55
N ASN A 80 -13.48 -14.51 8.83
CA ASN A 80 -13.69 -15.96 8.60
C ASN A 80 -14.44 -16.65 9.75
N THR A 81 -14.68 -15.95 10.85
CA THR A 81 -15.35 -16.45 12.04
C THR A 81 -16.21 -15.35 12.66
N PRO A 82 -17.45 -15.65 13.08
CA PRO A 82 -18.33 -14.64 13.68
C PRO A 82 -17.74 -14.13 15.00
N ARG A 83 -17.48 -12.82 15.09
CA ARG A 83 -17.06 -12.19 16.35
C ARG A 83 -18.27 -11.92 17.25
N CYS A 84 -18.70 -12.95 17.97
CA CYS A 84 -19.77 -12.83 18.97
C CYS A 84 -19.36 -12.03 20.23
N GLU A 85 -18.06 -11.74 20.40
CA GLU A 85 -17.54 -11.01 21.56
C GLU A 85 -18.16 -9.62 21.71
N VAL A 86 -18.36 -8.89 20.60
CA VAL A 86 -18.97 -7.55 20.62
C VAL A 86 -20.44 -7.62 21.04
N TYR A 87 -21.18 -8.62 20.56
CA TYR A 87 -22.55 -8.89 20.98
C TYR A 87 -22.61 -9.22 22.49
N ASN A 88 -21.71 -10.09 22.96
CA ASN A 88 -21.65 -10.46 24.37
C ASN A 88 -21.31 -9.26 25.28
N LEU A 89 -20.41 -8.38 24.86
CA LEU A 89 -20.09 -7.15 25.59
C LEU A 89 -21.29 -6.18 25.65
N TYR A 90 -22.03 -6.03 24.56
CA TYR A 90 -23.24 -5.23 24.52
C TYR A 90 -24.33 -5.79 25.44
N ILE A 91 -24.63 -7.08 25.34
CA ILE A 91 -25.64 -7.74 26.20
C ILE A 91 -25.25 -7.65 27.68
N ASN A 92 -23.98 -7.86 28.02
CA ASN A 92 -23.49 -7.70 29.39
C ASN A 92 -23.59 -6.26 29.92
N SER A 93 -23.48 -5.26 29.04
CA SER A 93 -23.64 -3.84 29.42
C SER A 93 -25.10 -3.43 29.64
N LEU A 94 -26.04 -4.11 28.99
CA LEU A 94 -27.49 -3.90 29.17
C LEU A 94 -28.07 -4.66 30.37
N ASN A 95 -27.42 -5.77 30.75
CA ASN A 95 -27.80 -6.58 31.91
C ASN A 95 -27.20 -6.08 33.24
N ARG A 96 -26.56 -4.90 33.23
CA ARG A 96 -26.12 -4.15 34.41
C ARG A 96 -27.11 -3.05 34.74
#